data_AF-A0A920PP84-F1
#
_entry.id   AF-A0A920PP84-F1
#
_cell.length_a   1.000
_cell.length_b   1.000
_cell.length_c   1.000
_cell.angle_alpha   90.00
_cell.angle_beta   90.00
_cell.angle_gamma   90.00
#
_symmetry.space_group_name_H-M   'P 1'
#
loop_
_entity.id
_entity.type
_entity.pdbx_description
1 polymer ?
#
loop_
_entity_poly.entity_id
_entity_poly.type
_entity_poly.pdbx_seq_one_letter_code
_entity_poly.pdbx_strand_id
1 'polypeptide(L)' 'MPGSHVIPEPNAYRCPIEHCRDVCDMSCLRVGLKMFDMASDGAPAAVIAEPVISAGGVIVPPAGYFDQFQSAALERGML' A
#
# COMPACT_ATOMS: atom_id res chain seq x y z
N MET A 1 -12.44 6.95 7.84
CA MET A 1 -12.66 8.32 8.37
C MET A 1 -12.59 9.28 7.19
N PRO A 2 -13.30 10.42 7.21
CA PRO A 2 -13.09 11.47 6.21
C PRO A 2 -11.61 11.87 6.17
N GLY A 3 -11.04 12.04 4.98
CA GLY A 3 -9.63 12.40 4.78
C GLY A 3 -8.61 11.27 5.05
N SER A 4 -9.06 10.06 5.38
CA SER A 4 -8.19 8.89 5.53
C SER A 4 -8.60 7.80 4.55
N HIS A 5 -7.64 7.22 3.85
CA HIS A 5 -7.86 6.09 2.96
C HIS A 5 -6.94 4.95 3.37
N VAL A 6 -7.45 3.73 3.30
CA VAL A 6 -6.70 2.52 3.60
C VAL A 6 -6.48 1.77 2.30
N ILE A 7 -5.25 1.31 2.08
CA ILE A 7 -4.88 0.44 0.97
C ILE A 7 -4.64 -0.98 1.48
N PRO A 8 -4.75 -2.02 0.63
CA PRO A 8 -4.51 -3.39 1.07
C PRO A 8 -3.09 -3.60 1.61
N GLU A 9 -2.98 -4.40 2.66
CA GLU A 9 -1.71 -4.76 3.29
C GLU A 9 -0.79 -5.60 2.37
N PRO A 10 0.53 -5.45 2.46
CA PRO A 10 1.47 -6.21 1.63
C PRO A 10 1.73 -7.63 2.17
N ASN A 11 0.66 -8.42 2.34
CA ASN A 11 0.76 -9.80 2.81
C ASN A 11 0.99 -10.77 1.64
N ALA A 12 2.25 -11.15 1.40
CA ALA A 12 2.59 -12.10 0.33
C ALA A 12 2.08 -13.52 0.60
N TYR A 13 2.02 -13.94 1.87
CA TYR A 13 1.52 -15.27 2.25
C TYR A 13 0.00 -15.41 2.04
N ARG A 14 -0.74 -14.33 2.27
CA ARG A 14 -2.19 -14.25 2.04
C ARG A 14 -2.51 -12.98 1.26
N CYS A 15 -2.29 -13.05 -0.06
CA CYS A 15 -2.46 -11.91 -0.95
C CYS A 15 -3.89 -11.34 -0.82
N PRO A 16 -4.06 -10.06 -0.43
CA PRO A 16 -5.37 -9.49 -0.13
C PRO A 16 -6.24 -9.28 -1.38
N ILE A 17 -5.63 -9.35 -2.57
CA ILE A 17 -6.30 -9.21 -3.86
C ILE A 17 -6.28 -10.51 -4.67
N GLU A 18 -5.89 -11.63 -4.06
CA GLU A 18 -5.89 -12.97 -4.67
C GLU A 18 -5.13 -13.07 -6.02
N HIS A 19 -4.15 -12.19 -6.23
CA HIS A 19 -3.43 -12.10 -7.50
C HIS A 19 -2.14 -12.92 -7.53
N CYS A 20 -1.36 -12.84 -6.44
CA CYS A 20 -0.06 -13.50 -6.36
C CYS A 20 -0.28 -15.01 -6.15
N ARG A 21 0.33 -15.84 -7.00
CA ARG A 21 0.34 -17.31 -6.83
C ARG A 21 1.67 -17.80 -6.28
N ASP A 22 2.76 -17.48 -6.99
CA ASP A 22 4.10 -17.99 -6.66
C ASP A 22 5.05 -16.87 -6.17
N VAL A 23 4.97 -15.69 -6.80
CA VAL A 23 5.84 -14.54 -6.49
C VAL A 23 4.98 -13.30 -6.31
N CYS A 24 5.23 -12.55 -5.23
CA CYS A 24 4.55 -11.30 -4.97
C CYS A 24 5.10 -10.19 -5.86
N ASP A 25 4.23 -9.57 -6.66
CA ASP A 25 4.57 -8.44 -7.53
C ASP A 25 4.12 -7.09 -6.95
N MET A 26 3.60 -7.11 -5.71
CA MET A 26 3.06 -5.93 -5.01
C MET A 26 1.89 -5.26 -5.77
N SER A 27 1.14 -6.01 -6.58
CA SER A 27 -0.06 -5.49 -7.26
C SER A 27 -1.06 -4.84 -6.30
N CYS A 28 -1.12 -5.29 -5.04
CA CYS A 28 -1.96 -4.70 -4.00
C CYS A 28 -1.65 -3.22 -3.75
N LEU A 29 -0.38 -2.81 -3.81
CA LEU A 29 0.05 -1.42 -3.68
C LEU A 29 -0.52 -0.57 -4.81
N ARG A 30 -0.32 -1.01 -6.06
CA ARG A 30 -0.80 -0.30 -7.26
C ARG A 30 -2.32 -0.20 -7.28
N VAL A 31 -3.02 -1.28 -6.96
CA VAL A 31 -4.50 -1.29 -6.87
C VAL A 31 -4.96 -0.34 -5.77
N GLY A 32 -4.37 -0.42 -4.58
CA GLY A 32 -4.71 0.42 -3.44
C GLY A 32 -4.52 1.92 -3.74
N LEU A 33 -3.40 2.30 -4.33
CA LEU A 33 -3.15 3.70 -4.69
C LEU A 33 -4.09 4.19 -5.80
N LYS A 34 -4.46 3.35 -6.79
CA LYS A 34 -5.50 3.72 -7.75
C LYS A 34 -6.86 3.90 -7.08
N MET A 35 -7.19 3.07 -6.10
CA MET A 35 -8.42 3.23 -5.31
C MET A 35 -8.40 4.54 -4.51
N PHE A 36 -7.24 4.91 -3.95
CA PHE A 36 -7.03 6.22 -3.34
C PHE A 36 -7.28 7.34 -4.35
N ASP A 37 -6.65 7.28 -5.53
CA ASP A 37 -6.78 8.32 -6.57
C ASP A 37 -8.25 8.52 -7.02
N MET A 38 -9.02 7.43 -7.10
CA MET A 38 -10.44 7.49 -7.45
C MET A 38 -11.34 8.01 -6.32
N ALA A 39 -10.95 7.79 -5.06
CA ALA A 39 -11.77 8.12 -3.90
C ALA A 39 -11.40 9.47 -3.25
N SER A 40 -10.20 9.99 -3.53
CA SER A 40 -9.69 11.26 -3.03
C SER A 40 -10.30 12.44 -3.78
N ASP A 41 -10.29 13.62 -3.15
CA ASP A 41 -10.59 14.91 -3.76
C ASP A 41 -9.39 15.51 -4.55
N GLY A 42 -8.27 14.78 -4.62
CA GLY A 42 -7.06 15.21 -5.32
C GLY A 42 -6.11 16.07 -4.47
N ALA A 43 -6.33 16.15 -3.15
CA ALA A 43 -5.46 16.86 -2.21
C ALA A 43 -4.77 15.90 -1.21
N PRO A 44 -3.90 14.98 -1.66
CA PRO A 44 -3.15 14.10 -0.76
C PRO A 44 -2.16 14.88 0.14
N ALA A 45 -1.96 14.42 1.37
CA ALA A 45 -1.03 15.05 2.32
C ALA A 45 0.18 14.18 2.65
N ALA A 46 -0.05 12.94 3.11
CA ALA A 46 1.02 12.07 3.59
C ALA A 46 0.63 10.60 3.48
N VAL A 47 1.63 9.72 3.51
CA VAL A 47 1.45 8.29 3.76
C VAL A 47 1.92 7.92 5.17
N ILE A 48 1.23 6.96 5.77
CA ILE A 48 1.62 6.38 7.07
C ILE A 48 1.61 4.87 6.93
N ALA A 49 2.73 4.24 7.27
CA ALA A 49 2.87 2.79 7.23
C ALA A 49 3.76 2.28 8.37
N GLU A 50 3.40 1.14 8.94
CA GLU A 50 4.29 0.39 9.83
C GLU A 50 5.35 -0.34 8.98
N PRO A 51 6.66 -0.26 9.33
CA PRO A 51 7.71 -1.04 8.65
C PRO A 51 7.45 -2.55 8.65
N VAL A 52 6.85 -3.03 9.74
CA VAL A 52 6.30 -4.38 9.91
C VAL A 52 4.94 -4.21 10.58
N ILE A 53 3.88 -4.72 9.98
CA ILE A 53 2.52 -4.58 10.53
C ILE A 53 2.39 -5.53 11.71
N SER A 54 2.51 -4.99 12.93
CA SER A 54 2.60 -5.81 14.15
C SER A 54 1.24 -6.40 14.51
N ALA A 55 0.27 -5.54 14.84
CA ALA A 55 -1.05 -5.97 15.28
C ALA A 55 -1.85 -6.71 14.19
N GLY A 56 -1.51 -6.50 12.92
CA GLY A 56 -2.09 -7.22 11.77
C GLY A 56 -1.56 -8.65 11.57
N GLY A 57 -0.70 -9.14 12.47
CA GLY A 57 -0.18 -10.51 12.44
C GLY A 57 1.29 -10.63 12.04
N VAL A 58 2.12 -9.63 12.40
CA VAL A 58 3.57 -9.61 12.11
C VAL A 58 3.85 -9.77 10.62
N ILE A 59 3.27 -8.89 9.81
CA ILE A 59 3.42 -8.94 8.35
C ILE A 59 4.68 -8.17 7.95
N VAL A 60 5.67 -8.92 7.45
CA VAL A 60 6.88 -8.36 6.84
C VAL A 60 6.59 -8.07 5.37
N PRO A 61 6.67 -6.81 4.91
CA PRO A 61 6.46 -6.48 3.51
C PRO A 61 7.49 -7.18 2.60
N PRO A 62 7.13 -7.49 1.34
CA PRO A 62 8.08 -8.03 0.36
C PRO A 62 9.29 -7.11 0.16
N ALA A 63 10.40 -7.69 -0.27
CA ALA A 63 11.59 -6.91 -0.62
C ALA A 63 11.26 -5.86 -1.70
N GLY A 64 11.75 -4.64 -1.51
CA GLY A 64 11.48 -3.51 -2.41
C GLY A 64 10.11 -2.84 -2.26
N TYR A 65 9.26 -3.31 -1.33
CA TYR A 65 7.95 -2.70 -1.11
C TYR A 65 8.04 -1.22 -0.73
N PHE A 66 8.88 -0.87 0.22
CA PHE A 66 9.01 0.52 0.67
C PHE A 66 9.63 1.44 -0.39
N ASP A 67 10.53 0.92 -1.23
CA ASP A 67 11.10 1.70 -2.34
C ASP A 67 10.01 2.09 -3.35
N GLN A 68 9.15 1.14 -3.72
CA GLN A 68 8.02 1.40 -4.62
C GLN A 68 6.95 2.27 -3.95
N PHE A 69 6.68 2.02 -2.66
CA PHE A 69 5.70 2.78 -1.91
C PHE A 69 6.11 4.25 -1.78
N GLN A 70 7.37 4.52 -1.41
CA GLN A 70 7.92 5.87 -1.33
C GLN A 70 7.89 6.56 -2.69
N SER A 71 8.32 5.87 -3.75
CA SER A 71 8.29 6.43 -5.12
C SER A 71 6.88 6.84 -5.52
N ALA A 72 5.89 5.97 -5.28
CA ALA A 72 4.51 6.22 -5.64
C ALA A 72 3.83 7.30 -4.77
N ALA A 73 4.26 7.47 -3.51
CA ALA A 73 3.83 8.56 -2.64
C ALA A 73 4.38 9.91 -3.12
N LEU A 74 5.68 9.96 -3.45
CA LEU A 74 6.33 11.16 -3.97
C LEU A 74 5.75 11.60 -5.33
N GLU A 75 5.43 10.65 -6.22
CA GLU A 75 4.72 10.94 -7.48
C GLU A 75 3.38 11.66 -7.28
N ARG A 76 2.73 11.44 -6.14
CA ARG A 76 1.46 12.08 -5.75
C ARG A 76 1.64 13.36 -4.93
N GLY A 77 2.88 13.77 -4.67
CA GLY A 77 3.18 14.92 -3.82
C GLY A 77 2.87 14.70 -2.33
N MET A 78 2.83 13.44 -1.89
CA MET A 78 2.66 13.09 -0.48
C MET A 78 3.99 13.23 0.29
N LEU A 79 3.89 13.56 1.57
CA LEU A 79 4.97 13.41 2.55
C LEU A 79 5.21 11.94 2.91
#